data_AF-A0A1H4G380-F1
#
_entry.id   AF-A0A1H4G380-F1
#
_cell.length_a   1.000
_cell.length_b   1.000
_cell.length_c   1.000
_cell.angle_alpha   90.00
_cell.angle_beta   90.00
_cell.angle_gamma   90.00
#
_symmetry.space_group_name_H-M   'P 1'
#
loop_
_entity.id
_entity.type
_entity.pdbx_description
1 polymer ?
#
loop_
_entity_poly.entity_id
_entity_poly.type
_entity_poly.pdbx_seq_one_letter_code
_entity_poly.pdbx_strand_id
1 'polypeptide(L)'
;MDMEILEDIPMEYLNMETVYGYRNSHKSLRPGHPFERYADDEYLRSIGAAAVSSKDGKYHPTGAGLLVFGDEYNIVRHYPEYFLDYREMLDPTIRWTDRLQSSSGEWSGNVCDFYFRVYNKVIKEVKVAFKTVGGTRIDDTPVHKALREALANCLMNADFYEPRGIVIKLEDHKLTLENSRYIRV
;
A
#
# COMPACT_ATOMS: atom_id res chain seq x y z
N MET A 1 -3.36 -14.43 -11.39
CA MET A 1 -3.65 -13.02 -11.70
C MET A 1 -3.68 -12.07 -10.49
N ASP A 2 -3.79 -12.53 -9.24
CA ASP A 2 -3.26 -11.79 -8.05
C ASP A 2 -2.91 -12.81 -6.96
N MET A 3 -3.80 -13.80 -6.81
CA MET A 3 -3.63 -15.02 -6.00
C MET A 3 -2.75 -16.08 -6.69
N GLU A 4 -2.05 -15.71 -7.76
CA GLU A 4 -1.13 -16.62 -8.44
C GLU A 4 0.14 -16.76 -7.64
N ILE A 5 0.59 -18.00 -7.47
CA ILE A 5 1.81 -18.33 -6.74
C ILE A 5 2.99 -18.08 -7.68
N LEU A 6 3.92 -17.23 -7.26
CA LEU A 6 5.14 -16.93 -8.02
C LEU A 6 6.21 -17.95 -7.66
N GLU A 7 6.12 -19.14 -8.25
CA GLU A 7 6.95 -20.30 -7.87
C GLU A 7 8.45 -20.10 -8.11
N ASP A 8 8.84 -19.19 -9.01
CA ASP A 8 10.25 -18.85 -9.26
C ASP A 8 10.77 -17.72 -8.34
N ILE A 9 9.89 -17.15 -7.51
CA ILE A 9 10.20 -16.03 -6.62
C ILE A 9 10.36 -16.55 -5.19
N PRO A 10 11.50 -16.30 -4.55
CA PRO A 10 11.72 -16.74 -3.17
C PRO A 10 11.07 -15.75 -2.18
N MET A 11 10.76 -16.20 -0.97
CA MET A 11 10.10 -15.37 0.06
C MET A 11 10.95 -14.16 0.47
N GLU A 12 12.27 -14.26 0.31
CA GLU A 12 13.27 -13.23 0.56
C GLU A 12 13.13 -12.00 -0.34
N TYR A 13 12.33 -12.08 -1.41
CA TYR A 13 12.02 -10.91 -2.25
C TYR A 13 10.97 -9.99 -1.61
N LEU A 14 10.33 -10.43 -0.53
CA LEU A 14 9.45 -9.60 0.28
C LEU A 14 10.26 -8.77 1.29
N ASN A 15 9.95 -7.49 1.35
CA ASN A 15 10.50 -6.55 2.30
C ASN A 15 9.89 -6.80 3.68
N MET A 16 10.67 -7.46 4.56
CA MET A 16 10.20 -7.82 5.90
C MET A 16 9.97 -6.61 6.81
N GLU A 17 10.62 -5.47 6.57
CA GLU A 17 10.34 -4.23 7.32
C GLU A 17 8.90 -3.76 7.06
N THR A 18 8.47 -3.71 5.80
CA THR A 18 7.09 -3.42 5.42
C THR A 18 6.12 -4.46 5.98
N VAL A 19 6.45 -5.75 5.92
CA VAL A 19 5.60 -6.83 6.49
C VAL A 19 5.38 -6.61 7.98
N TYR A 20 6.44 -6.35 8.75
CA TYR A 20 6.33 -6.10 10.18
C TYR A 20 5.56 -4.81 10.48
N GLY A 21 5.77 -3.75 9.72
CA GLY A 21 5.00 -2.49 9.84
C GLY A 21 3.50 -2.70 9.62
N TYR A 22 3.13 -3.43 8.56
CA TYR A 22 1.75 -3.80 8.30
C TYR A 22 1.17 -4.68 9.40
N ARG A 23 1.92 -5.70 9.84
CA ARG A 23 1.52 -6.61 10.92
C ARG A 23 1.27 -5.86 12.23
N ASN A 24 2.12 -4.92 12.61
CA ASN A 24 1.94 -4.10 13.80
C ASN A 24 0.69 -3.21 13.73
N SER A 25 0.40 -2.66 12.54
CA SER A 25 -0.82 -1.91 12.28
C SER A 25 -2.06 -2.80 12.40
N HIS A 26 -2.01 -4.02 11.84
CA HIS A 26 -3.08 -5.01 11.96
C HIS A 26 -3.35 -5.38 13.42
N LYS A 27 -2.30 -5.65 14.23
CA LYS A 27 -2.42 -5.93 15.67
C LYS A 27 -3.08 -4.79 16.43
N SER A 28 -2.68 -3.55 16.15
CA SER A 28 -3.23 -2.36 16.81
C SER A 28 -4.72 -2.17 16.51
N LEU A 29 -5.15 -2.48 15.27
CA LEU A 29 -6.54 -2.37 14.84
C LEU A 29 -7.41 -3.55 15.30
N ARG A 30 -6.82 -4.72 15.51
CA ARG A 30 -7.52 -5.95 15.93
C ARG A 30 -6.75 -6.67 17.06
N PRO A 31 -6.72 -6.10 18.27
CA PRO A 31 -6.05 -6.74 19.39
C PRO A 31 -6.65 -8.12 19.71
N GLY A 32 -5.80 -9.12 19.94
CA GLY A 32 -6.19 -10.50 20.23
C GLY A 32 -6.55 -11.32 19.00
N HIS A 33 -6.25 -10.83 17.79
CA HIS A 33 -6.49 -11.59 16.57
C HIS A 33 -5.58 -12.85 16.53
N PRO A 34 -6.07 -14.02 16.08
CA PRO A 34 -5.28 -15.27 16.07
C PRO A 34 -3.91 -15.16 15.38
N PHE A 35 -3.84 -14.30 14.36
CA PHE A 35 -2.65 -14.07 13.55
C PHE A 35 -1.48 -13.44 14.31
N GLU A 36 -1.71 -12.92 15.53
CA GLU A 36 -0.65 -12.39 16.39
C GLU A 36 0.44 -13.40 16.71
N ARG A 37 0.07 -14.68 16.79
CA ARG A 37 0.93 -15.78 17.23
C ARG A 37 1.61 -16.54 16.09
N TYR A 38 1.23 -16.25 14.85
CA TYR A 38 1.72 -16.97 13.67
C TYR A 38 3.21 -16.68 13.42
N ALA A 39 3.92 -17.64 12.81
CA ALA A 39 5.19 -17.33 12.17
C ALA A 39 4.97 -16.40 10.96
N ASP A 40 6.03 -15.83 10.39
CA ASP A 40 5.89 -14.83 9.33
C ASP A 40 5.35 -15.41 8.02
N ASP A 41 5.80 -16.60 7.64
CA ASP A 41 5.29 -17.37 6.51
C ASP A 41 3.80 -17.72 6.68
N GLU A 42 3.41 -18.17 7.87
CA GLU A 42 2.01 -18.44 8.21
C GLU A 42 1.15 -17.18 8.18
N TYR A 43 1.68 -16.05 8.67
CA TYR A 43 1.02 -14.76 8.63
C TYR A 43 0.78 -14.30 7.20
N LEU A 44 1.83 -14.32 6.37
CA LEU A 44 1.79 -13.94 4.96
C LEU A 44 0.82 -14.82 4.18
N ARG A 45 0.79 -16.12 4.45
CA ARG A 45 -0.22 -17.01 3.87
C ARG A 45 -1.63 -16.65 4.30
N SER A 46 -1.83 -16.34 5.57
CA SER A 46 -3.15 -16.04 6.12
C SER A 46 -3.75 -14.74 5.59
N ILE A 47 -2.91 -13.79 5.16
CA ILE A 47 -3.35 -12.56 4.49
C ILE A 47 -3.32 -12.65 2.96
N GLY A 48 -3.02 -13.82 2.39
CA GLY A 48 -2.98 -14.06 0.95
C GLY A 48 -1.74 -13.53 0.22
N ALA A 49 -0.72 -13.08 0.95
CA ALA A 49 0.55 -12.61 0.39
C ALA A 49 1.52 -13.75 0.03
N ALA A 50 1.30 -14.94 0.55
CA ALA A 50 2.05 -16.14 0.20
C ALA A 50 1.13 -17.35 0.09
N ALA A 51 1.59 -18.39 -0.57
CA ALA A 51 0.90 -19.67 -0.65
C ALA A 51 1.92 -20.81 -0.75
N VAL A 52 1.47 -22.02 -0.42
CA VAL A 52 2.32 -23.21 -0.57
C VAL A 52 2.25 -23.68 -2.01
N SER A 53 3.39 -23.72 -2.69
CA SER A 53 3.53 -24.23 -4.04
C SER A 53 3.26 -25.73 -4.08
N SER A 54 2.43 -26.15 -5.04
CA SER A 54 2.19 -27.57 -5.29
C SER A 54 3.40 -28.29 -5.92
N LYS A 55 4.36 -27.54 -6.48
CA LYS A 55 5.52 -28.13 -7.17
C LYS A 55 6.60 -28.60 -6.21
N ASP A 56 6.86 -27.83 -5.15
CA ASP A 56 7.97 -28.12 -4.22
C ASP A 56 7.54 -28.16 -2.74
N GLY A 57 6.28 -27.86 -2.43
CA GLY A 57 5.74 -27.87 -1.08
C GLY A 57 6.22 -26.72 -0.19
N LYS A 58 6.84 -25.68 -0.76
CA LYS A 58 7.36 -24.53 -0.02
C LYS A 58 6.46 -23.30 -0.14
N TYR A 59 6.67 -22.34 0.75
CA TYR A 59 6.03 -21.03 0.65
C TYR A 59 6.66 -20.19 -0.46
N HIS A 60 5.81 -19.62 -1.29
CA HIS A 60 6.18 -18.64 -2.30
C HIS A 60 5.25 -17.43 -2.22
N PRO A 61 5.74 -16.21 -2.54
CA PRO A 61 4.89 -15.06 -2.67
C PRO A 61 3.77 -15.27 -3.68
N THR A 62 2.61 -14.68 -3.42
CA THR A 62 1.62 -14.46 -4.48
C THR A 62 1.97 -13.19 -5.26
N GLY A 63 1.38 -13.00 -6.44
CA GLY A 63 1.46 -11.73 -7.17
C GLY A 63 1.09 -10.52 -6.30
N ALA A 64 -0.02 -10.64 -5.55
CA ALA A 64 -0.44 -9.64 -4.58
C ALA A 64 0.58 -9.43 -3.45
N GLY A 65 1.16 -10.51 -2.93
CA GLY A 65 2.21 -10.43 -1.92
C GLY A 65 3.43 -9.67 -2.42
N LEU A 66 3.87 -9.92 -3.66
CA LEU A 66 4.97 -9.21 -4.29
C LEU A 66 4.66 -7.72 -4.46
N LEU A 67 3.46 -7.35 -4.93
CA LEU A 67 3.06 -5.93 -5.08
C LEU A 67 2.98 -5.19 -3.74
N VAL A 68 2.43 -5.84 -2.71
CA VAL A 68 2.17 -5.21 -1.41
C VAL A 68 3.43 -5.12 -0.56
N PHE A 69 4.31 -6.13 -0.63
CA PHE A 69 5.46 -6.26 0.27
C PHE A 69 6.81 -6.39 -0.41
N GLY A 70 6.91 -6.65 -1.72
CA GLY A 70 8.20 -6.79 -2.40
C GLY A 70 8.94 -5.47 -2.58
N ASP A 71 10.25 -5.48 -2.77
CA ASP A 71 10.96 -4.27 -3.19
C ASP A 71 10.67 -3.95 -4.66
N GLU A 72 10.62 -2.67 -5.03
CA GLU A 72 10.29 -2.22 -6.39
C GLU A 72 11.11 -2.92 -7.47
N TYR A 73 12.41 -3.10 -7.23
CA TYR A 73 13.31 -3.80 -8.12
C TYR A 73 12.84 -5.23 -8.46
N ASN A 74 12.23 -5.92 -7.50
CA ASN A 74 11.65 -7.25 -7.68
C ASN A 74 10.26 -7.18 -8.31
N ILE A 75 9.47 -6.17 -7.95
CA ILE A 75 8.13 -5.93 -8.51
C ILE A 75 8.22 -5.69 -10.02
N VAL A 76 9.06 -4.77 -10.49
CA VAL A 76 9.13 -4.37 -11.92
C VAL A 76 9.64 -5.49 -12.84
N ARG A 77 10.33 -6.49 -12.28
CA ARG A 77 10.72 -7.70 -13.03
C ARG A 77 9.51 -8.57 -13.40
N HIS A 78 8.45 -8.51 -12.61
CA HIS A 78 7.21 -9.25 -12.85
C HIS A 78 6.08 -8.37 -13.41
N TYR A 79 6.08 -7.09 -13.04
CA TYR A 79 5.13 -6.07 -13.47
C TYR A 79 5.90 -4.88 -14.09
N PRO A 80 6.34 -4.97 -15.36
CA PRO A 80 7.18 -3.94 -15.98
C PRO A 80 6.54 -2.54 -16.02
N GLU A 81 5.22 -2.48 -16.02
CA GLU A 81 4.43 -1.24 -16.03
C GLU A 81 4.14 -0.70 -14.62
N TYR A 82 4.65 -1.37 -13.58
CA TYR A 82 4.45 -0.96 -12.19
C TYR A 82 5.07 0.42 -11.93
N PHE A 83 4.24 1.35 -11.49
CA PHE A 83 4.69 2.67 -11.11
C PHE A 83 3.73 3.29 -10.11
N LEU A 84 4.27 3.83 -9.01
CA LEU A 84 3.53 4.60 -8.02
C LEU A 84 4.10 6.02 -7.98
N ASP A 85 3.23 7.03 -8.02
CA ASP A 85 3.66 8.44 -8.02
C ASP A 85 2.67 9.29 -7.21
N TYR A 86 3.14 9.81 -6.08
CA TYR A 86 2.46 10.84 -5.32
C TYR A 86 3.10 12.19 -5.61
N ARG A 87 2.26 13.19 -5.90
CA ARG A 87 2.68 14.55 -6.21
C ARG A 87 1.88 15.54 -5.38
N GLU A 88 2.60 16.40 -4.67
CA GLU A 88 2.00 17.47 -3.89
C GLU A 88 2.29 18.80 -4.57
N MET A 89 1.28 19.66 -4.69
CA MET A 89 1.31 20.93 -5.42
C MET A 89 0.56 22.01 -4.64
N LEU A 90 1.05 22.33 -3.44
CA LEU A 90 0.44 23.35 -2.57
C LEU A 90 0.95 24.76 -2.84
N ASP A 91 2.11 24.89 -3.49
CA ASP A 91 2.69 26.16 -3.90
C ASP A 91 2.70 26.23 -5.43
N PRO A 92 1.97 27.18 -6.06
CA PRO A 92 1.88 27.28 -7.52
C PRO A 92 3.19 27.75 -8.18
N THR A 93 4.20 28.19 -7.41
CA THR A 93 5.49 28.66 -7.94
C THR A 93 6.48 27.53 -8.20
N ILE A 94 6.26 26.36 -7.61
CA ILE A 94 7.10 25.18 -7.82
C ILE A 94 6.30 24.03 -8.42
N ARG A 95 6.97 23.20 -9.22
CA ARG A 95 6.31 22.12 -9.96
C ARG A 95 5.63 21.12 -9.02
N TRP A 96 6.32 20.73 -7.95
CA TRP A 96 5.80 19.89 -6.88
C TRP A 96 6.43 20.35 -5.55
N THR A 97 5.64 20.56 -4.50
CA THR A 97 6.13 20.83 -3.13
C THR A 97 6.72 19.58 -2.48
N ASP A 98 6.20 18.41 -2.85
CA ASP A 98 6.69 17.10 -2.45
C ASP A 98 6.38 16.09 -3.56
N ARG A 99 7.23 15.06 -3.69
CA ARG A 99 7.01 13.97 -4.63
C ARG A 99 7.58 12.67 -4.08
N LEU A 100 6.78 11.62 -4.14
CA LEU A 100 7.19 10.26 -3.79
C LEU A 100 6.90 9.36 -4.98
N GLN A 101 7.94 8.78 -5.57
CA GLN A 101 7.82 7.84 -6.69
C GLN A 101 8.47 6.50 -6.36
N SER A 102 7.91 5.39 -6.85
CA SER A 102 8.41 4.03 -6.56
C SER A 102 9.84 3.79 -7.06
N SER A 103 10.21 4.40 -8.18
CA SER A 103 11.53 4.24 -8.81
C SER A 103 12.63 5.14 -8.22
N SER A 104 12.41 5.81 -7.09
CA SER A 104 13.44 6.69 -6.50
C SER A 104 14.60 5.93 -5.84
N GLY A 105 14.38 4.67 -5.42
CA GLY A 105 15.36 3.87 -4.70
C GLY A 105 15.59 4.30 -3.23
N GLU A 106 14.80 5.25 -2.72
CA GLU A 106 14.94 5.80 -1.36
C GLU A 106 14.07 5.08 -0.31
N TRP A 107 13.21 4.17 -0.77
CA TRP A 107 12.26 3.40 0.03
C TRP A 107 11.91 2.11 -0.72
N SER A 108 11.16 1.21 -0.09
CA SER A 108 10.81 -0.10 -0.68
C SER A 108 10.11 0.00 -2.04
N GLY A 109 9.38 1.09 -2.30
CA GLY A 109 8.62 1.31 -3.52
C GLY A 109 7.34 0.48 -3.63
N ASN A 110 6.96 -0.25 -2.58
CA ASN A 110 5.83 -1.18 -2.57
C ASN A 110 4.49 -0.51 -2.20
N VAL A 111 3.38 -1.20 -2.50
CA VAL A 111 2.04 -0.63 -2.31
C VAL A 111 1.73 -0.33 -0.85
N CYS A 112 2.21 -1.15 0.09
CA CYS A 112 1.95 -0.97 1.51
C CYS A 112 2.64 0.28 2.08
N ASP A 113 3.95 0.42 1.84
CA ASP A 113 4.70 1.61 2.25
C ASP A 113 4.15 2.86 1.57
N PHE A 114 3.77 2.77 0.29
CA PHE A 114 3.18 3.89 -0.44
C PHE A 114 1.89 4.37 0.23
N TYR A 115 0.99 3.44 0.56
CA TYR A 115 -0.25 3.74 1.26
C TYR A 115 0.02 4.53 2.55
N PHE A 116 0.90 4.04 3.43
CA PHE A 116 1.16 4.69 4.71
C PHE A 116 1.86 6.04 4.55
N ARG A 117 2.83 6.14 3.63
CA ARG A 117 3.55 7.40 3.36
C ARG A 117 2.62 8.46 2.81
N VAL A 118 1.77 8.11 1.82
CA VAL A 118 0.79 9.03 1.22
C VAL A 118 -0.29 9.41 2.21
N TYR A 119 -0.87 8.44 2.94
CA TYR A 119 -1.89 8.72 3.95
C TYR A 119 -1.37 9.73 4.99
N ASN A 120 -0.15 9.52 5.51
CA ASN A 120 0.46 10.40 6.50
C ASN A 120 0.78 11.80 5.97
N LYS A 121 1.03 11.97 4.67
CA LYS A 121 1.20 13.29 4.04
C LYS A 121 -0.15 14.00 3.89
N VAL A 122 -1.16 13.30 3.34
CA VAL A 122 -2.49 13.86 3.12
C VAL A 122 -3.16 14.32 4.43
N ILE A 123 -3.13 13.49 5.49
CA ILE A 123 -3.80 13.86 6.75
C ILE A 123 -3.15 15.05 7.48
N LYS A 124 -1.87 15.36 7.22
CA LYS A 124 -1.21 16.55 7.79
C LYS A 124 -1.81 17.83 7.21
N GLU A 125 -2.19 17.81 5.94
CA GLU A 125 -2.80 18.94 5.24
C GLU A 125 -4.30 19.07 5.52
N VAL A 126 -4.98 17.97 5.84
CA VAL A 126 -6.37 18.03 6.29
C VAL A 126 -6.40 18.64 7.70
N LYS A 127 -6.75 19.93 7.77
CA LYS A 127 -7.06 20.67 9.01
C LYS A 127 -8.34 20.12 9.63
N VAL A 128 -8.31 18.90 10.17
CA VAL A 128 -9.45 18.34 10.90
C VAL A 128 -9.59 19.13 12.20
N ALA A 129 -10.72 19.80 12.38
CA ALA A 129 -11.03 20.48 13.64
C ALA A 129 -10.97 19.47 14.79
N PHE A 130 -10.11 19.75 15.77
CA PHE A 130 -10.01 18.98 17.01
C PHE A 130 -11.42 18.72 17.58
N LYS A 131 -11.82 17.45 17.67
CA LYS A 131 -13.04 17.04 18.36
C LYS A 131 -12.67 16.13 19.52
N THR A 132 -13.01 16.59 20.72
CA THR A 132 -12.91 15.82 21.96
C THR A 132 -14.33 15.45 22.38
N VAL A 133 -14.60 14.17 22.62
CA VAL A 133 -15.86 13.71 23.24
C VAL A 133 -15.50 13.04 24.56
N GLY A 134 -16.05 13.56 25.67
CA GLY A 134 -15.83 12.99 27.01
C GLY A 134 -14.37 13.02 27.50
N GLY A 135 -13.53 13.92 27.00
CA GLY A 135 -12.11 14.00 27.37
C GLY A 135 -11.19 13.07 26.55
N THR A 136 -11.73 12.26 25.65
CA THR A 136 -10.96 11.41 24.74
C THR A 136 -10.81 12.09 23.38
N ARG A 137 -9.57 12.11 22.86
CA ARG A 137 -9.25 12.61 21.52
C ARG A 137 -9.86 11.68 20.47
N ILE A 138 -10.70 12.20 19.57
CA ILE A 138 -11.19 11.43 18.43
C ILE A 138 -10.16 11.57 17.31
N ASP A 139 -9.25 10.59 17.23
CA ASP A 139 -8.25 10.53 16.16
C ASP A 139 -8.84 10.08 14.84
N ASP A 140 -9.91 9.30 14.86
CA ASP A 140 -10.53 8.75 13.66
C ASP A 140 -11.84 9.48 13.33
N THR A 141 -11.77 10.40 12.36
CA THR A 141 -12.93 11.16 11.90
C THR A 141 -13.50 10.54 10.61
N PRO A 142 -14.74 10.89 10.20
CA PRO A 142 -15.29 10.43 8.92
C PRO A 142 -14.36 10.73 7.73
N VAL A 143 -13.59 11.82 7.79
CA VAL A 143 -12.61 12.18 6.76
C VAL A 143 -11.45 11.20 6.74
N HIS A 144 -10.89 10.85 7.91
CA HIS A 144 -9.83 9.83 8.00
C HIS A 144 -10.28 8.48 7.45
N LYS A 145 -11.50 8.05 7.79
CA LYS A 145 -12.09 6.83 7.24
C LYS A 145 -12.24 6.90 5.71
N ALA A 146 -12.82 7.99 5.19
CA ALA A 146 -13.00 8.18 3.75
C ALA A 146 -11.65 8.19 3.00
N LEU A 147 -10.61 8.81 3.56
CA LEU A 147 -9.28 8.82 2.98
C LEU A 147 -8.65 7.42 2.94
N ARG A 148 -8.72 6.67 4.04
CA ARG A 148 -8.23 5.29 4.08
C ARG A 148 -8.93 4.40 3.06
N GLU A 149 -10.26 4.49 2.98
CA GLU A 149 -11.05 3.73 2.02
C GLU A 149 -10.73 4.12 0.57
N ALA A 150 -10.65 5.42 0.27
CA ALA A 150 -10.36 5.90 -1.07
C ALA A 150 -8.94 5.48 -1.54
N LEU A 151 -7.93 5.64 -0.67
CA LEU A 151 -6.56 5.21 -0.96
C LEU A 151 -6.48 3.70 -1.13
N ALA A 152 -7.04 2.92 -0.21
CA ALA A 152 -7.05 1.46 -0.32
C ALA A 152 -7.75 1.00 -1.59
N ASN A 153 -8.90 1.58 -1.93
CA ASN A 153 -9.63 1.24 -3.15
C ASN A 153 -8.85 1.60 -4.42
N CYS A 154 -8.15 2.74 -4.43
CA CYS A 154 -7.31 3.13 -5.56
C CYS A 154 -6.14 2.16 -5.76
N LEU A 155 -5.47 1.77 -4.67
CA LEU A 155 -4.29 0.90 -4.72
C LEU A 155 -4.65 -0.57 -5.02
N MET A 156 -5.66 -1.10 -4.35
CA MET A 156 -6.02 -2.52 -4.44
C MET A 156 -6.79 -2.88 -5.72
N ASN A 157 -7.37 -1.91 -6.42
CA ASN A 157 -8.11 -2.15 -7.67
C ASN A 157 -7.34 -1.67 -8.92
N ALA A 158 -6.08 -1.30 -8.79
CA ALA A 158 -5.26 -0.94 -9.93
C ALA A 158 -4.89 -2.19 -10.75
N ASP A 159 -4.85 -2.03 -12.07
CA ASP A 159 -4.30 -3.05 -12.96
C ASP A 159 -2.83 -2.73 -13.22
N PHE A 160 -1.93 -3.47 -12.56
CA PHE A 160 -0.49 -3.28 -12.66
C PHE A 160 0.14 -3.89 -13.92
N TYR A 161 -0.66 -4.48 -14.81
CA TYR A 161 -0.22 -4.88 -16.14
C TYR A 161 -0.36 -3.77 -17.18
N GLU A 162 -1.03 -2.65 -16.84
CA GLU A 162 -1.24 -1.54 -17.76
C GLU A 162 -0.25 -0.36 -17.55
N PRO A 163 0.19 0.34 -18.63
CA PRO A 163 1.22 1.40 -18.59
C PRO A 163 0.93 2.68 -17.80
N ARG A 164 -0.20 2.76 -17.07
CA ARG A 164 -0.61 3.99 -16.38
C ARG A 164 -0.06 4.11 -14.96
N GLY A 165 0.25 2.98 -14.31
CA GLY A 165 0.56 2.97 -12.88
C GLY A 165 -0.53 3.62 -12.04
N ILE A 166 -0.13 4.14 -10.87
CA ILE A 166 -1.00 4.86 -9.94
C ILE A 166 -0.43 6.25 -9.70
N VAL A 167 -1.26 7.28 -9.91
CA VAL A 167 -0.90 8.67 -9.66
C VAL A 167 -1.84 9.29 -8.63
N ILE A 168 -1.29 9.78 -7.53
CA ILE A 168 -2.02 10.50 -6.49
C ILE A 168 -1.55 11.95 -6.49
N LYS A 169 -2.49 12.90 -6.57
CA LYS A 169 -2.18 14.34 -6.61
C LYS A 169 -2.87 15.03 -5.44
N LEU A 170 -2.09 15.73 -4.63
CA LEU A 170 -2.60 16.65 -3.61
C LEU A 170 -2.40 18.09 -4.09
N GLU A 171 -3.51 18.76 -4.37
CA GLU A 171 -3.60 20.18 -4.70
C GLU A 171 -4.32 20.90 -3.56
N ASP A 172 -4.33 22.23 -3.59
CA ASP A 172 -5.06 23.02 -2.60
C ASP A 172 -6.54 22.56 -2.53
N HIS A 173 -6.94 22.10 -1.34
CA HIS A 173 -8.27 21.54 -1.04
C HIS A 173 -8.76 20.38 -1.93
N LYS A 174 -7.88 19.72 -2.69
CA LYS A 174 -8.27 18.66 -3.63
C LYS A 174 -7.29 17.49 -3.65
N LEU A 175 -7.81 16.29 -3.42
CA LEU A 175 -7.08 15.04 -3.60
C LEU A 175 -7.62 14.33 -4.84
N THR A 176 -6.74 14.04 -5.81
CA THR A 176 -7.07 13.27 -7.02
C THR A 176 -6.37 11.91 -6.96
N LEU A 177 -7.13 10.84 -7.19
CA LEU A 177 -6.65 9.45 -7.22
C LEU A 177 -6.86 8.90 -8.63
N GLU A 178 -5.77 8.57 -9.32
CA GLU A 178 -5.77 8.04 -10.68
C GLU A 178 -5.16 6.64 -10.67
N ASN A 179 -5.92 5.63 -11.08
CA ASN A 179 -5.43 4.27 -11.33
C ASN A 179 -5.93 3.77 -12.70
N SER A 180 -5.31 2.72 -13.23
CA SER A 180 -5.62 2.11 -14.55
C SER A 180 -6.97 1.39 -14.65
N ARG A 181 -7.89 1.56 -13.68
CA ARG A 181 -9.11 0.75 -13.69
C ARG A 181 -10.08 1.20 -14.79
N TYR A 182 -10.42 0.28 -15.70
CA TYR A 182 -11.65 0.37 -16.49
C TYR A 182 -12.85 0.09 -15.57
N ILE A 183 -13.85 0.98 -15.57
CA ILE A 183 -15.17 0.63 -15.04
C ILE A 183 -15.71 -0.50 -15.92
N ARG A 184 -15.75 -1.73 -15.41
CA ARG A 184 -16.52 -2.80 -16.04
C ARG A 184 -17.99 -2.54 -15.73
N VAL A 185 -18.70 -1.95 -16.69
CA VAL A 185 -20.17 -1.84 -16.70
C VAL A 185 -20.75 -3.19 -17.13
#